data_AF-A0A2U8W6L9-F1
#
_entry.id   AF-A0A2U8W6L9-F1
#
_cell.length_a   1.000
_cell.length_b   1.000
_cell.length_c   1.000
_cell.angle_alpha   90.00
_cell.angle_beta   90.00
_cell.angle_gamma   90.00
#
_symmetry.space_group_name_H-M   'P 1'
#
loop_
_entity.id
_entity.type
_entity.pdbx_description
1 polymer ?
#
loop_
_entity_poly.entity_id
_entity_poly.type
_entity_poly.pdbx_seq_one_letter_code
_entity_poly.pdbx_strand_id
1 'polypeptide(L)'
;MVNINVAVVTDGNEGDAVINVLNAGAVQTNDTNGGFNGSFFSSYKTTNAYYNVDIKASDGSTFDINSIYGVNAGSTTDILVFQGLGPTDNVLASMQVTYNPTDVTHSYASQQTTLNFTGITTLRVFAINNYGQPFYFDSPDFGNISAGGADTTPPTLTITSVTGATNLIDGHTILGTIGADDAGATVTIRDGSTVLGTAVSDAQGNFSFALPDLRTGSGQTYNLTASASDTAGNEGTSAAFSFTLDMVPNQNLFGSFGPHLSDTAKAVYALYDALLDRAPDALRFETYIRSVEKGASLHDIAASLLGSAEAQAHVGATGNADFVEQLYETALHRSGDPDGLSTYTQYLDQGGSRADVALIFAQSAENVAGLTALSSNTTFAPDPTASDVARLYYGVLDRAPDATGLQTWTNAVDHGTSLQAVARAFLASDEYEAHTTGLTDAQFVDSLYHQVLARTGDDGGVQAWSSVLAQGGSRAAVANAFTDSFEFQSAHAGADNATYVQDLYQAVLGRTGDDAGIQAWSSALDTQSLTRTDLAHVLTASTEFQTKYVQPTDAAFVDSLYLGALGRHADDAGLQGWTDALTHGASRAEVAVSISESAEAQAHLVNVIEQGWHLV
;
A
#
# COMPACT_ATOMS: atom_id res chain seq x y z
N MET A 1 -2.43 -24.73 34.75
CA MET A 1 -2.18 -25.09 36.16
C MET A 1 -2.84 -24.03 37.01
N VAL A 2 -3.84 -24.39 37.82
CA VAL A 2 -4.56 -23.42 38.65
C VAL A 2 -3.95 -23.42 40.05
N ASN A 3 -3.53 -22.24 40.53
CA ASN A 3 -3.06 -22.06 41.90
C ASN A 3 -4.23 -21.60 42.77
N ILE A 4 -4.69 -22.48 43.66
CA ILE A 4 -5.82 -22.18 44.54
C ILE A 4 -5.28 -21.52 45.80
N ASN A 5 -5.75 -20.30 46.07
CA ASN A 5 -5.46 -19.59 47.32
C ASN A 5 -6.69 -19.63 48.20
N VAL A 6 -6.68 -20.47 49.24
CA VAL A 6 -7.76 -20.51 50.24
C VAL A 6 -7.45 -19.49 51.33
N ALA A 7 -8.30 -18.48 51.49
CA ALA A 7 -8.28 -17.57 52.62
C ALA A 7 -9.49 -17.85 53.52
N VAL A 8 -9.26 -18.01 54.83
CA VAL A 8 -10.33 -18.15 55.82
C VAL A 8 -10.38 -16.84 56.60
N VAL A 9 -11.49 -16.11 56.49
CA VAL A 9 -11.73 -14.85 57.21
C VAL A 9 -12.85 -15.07 58.21
N THR A 10 -12.63 -14.68 59.46
CA THR A 10 -13.66 -14.63 60.51
C THR A 10 -13.69 -13.20 61.04
N ASP A 11 -14.79 -12.47 60.86
CA ASP A 11 -14.96 -11.18 61.51
C ASP A 11 -15.56 -11.38 62.90
N GLY A 12 -14.93 -10.80 63.92
CA GLY A 12 -15.38 -10.89 65.30
C GLY A 12 -16.65 -10.07 65.61
N ASN A 13 -17.44 -9.66 64.61
CA ASN A 13 -18.65 -8.89 64.79
C ASN A 13 -19.74 -9.32 63.80
N GLU A 14 -20.95 -9.57 64.31
CA GLU A 14 -22.13 -9.88 63.50
C GLU A 14 -22.42 -8.73 62.51
N GLY A 15 -22.00 -8.84 61.24
CA GLY A 15 -22.73 -8.17 60.15
C GLY A 15 -22.00 -7.63 58.92
N ASP A 16 -20.68 -7.62 58.77
CA ASP A 16 -20.03 -7.00 57.59
C ASP A 16 -18.84 -7.81 57.05
N ALA A 17 -19.06 -8.58 55.98
CA ALA A 17 -18.01 -9.34 55.30
C ALA A 17 -17.08 -8.42 54.49
N VAL A 18 -15.78 -8.46 54.80
CA VAL A 18 -14.71 -7.77 54.04
C VAL A 18 -14.14 -8.72 52.98
N ILE A 19 -14.18 -8.30 51.71
CA ILE A 19 -13.56 -8.98 50.56
C ILE A 19 -12.08 -8.61 50.52
N ASN A 20 -11.17 -9.58 50.52
CA ASN A 20 -9.74 -9.36 50.28
C ASN A 20 -9.28 -10.10 49.04
N VAL A 21 -9.03 -9.35 47.96
CA VAL A 21 -8.40 -9.86 46.74
C VAL A 21 -6.89 -9.85 46.94
N LEU A 22 -6.27 -10.99 47.23
CA LEU A 22 -4.82 -11.12 47.15
C LEU A 22 -4.41 -11.20 45.67
N ASN A 23 -3.63 -10.22 45.21
CA ASN A 23 -2.86 -10.26 43.97
C ASN A 23 -1.37 -10.21 44.33
N ALA A 24 -0.53 -10.86 43.54
CA ALA A 24 0.92 -10.92 43.80
C ALA A 24 1.53 -9.52 43.60
N GLY A 25 1.64 -8.75 44.68
CA GLY A 25 2.31 -7.45 44.73
C GLY A 25 1.37 -6.30 45.11
N ALA A 26 1.62 -5.76 46.31
CA ALA A 26 1.01 -4.57 46.93
C ALA A 26 -0.46 -4.67 47.41
N VAL A 27 -0.65 -4.25 48.67
CA VAL A 27 -1.95 -4.01 49.31
C VAL A 27 -2.58 -2.77 48.69
N GLN A 28 -3.71 -2.90 48.00
CA GLN A 28 -4.58 -1.76 47.68
C GLN A 28 -5.75 -1.69 48.65
N THR A 29 -6.03 -0.49 49.13
CA THR A 29 -7.17 -0.16 50.00
C THR A 29 -8.43 0.12 49.18
N ASN A 30 -9.53 -0.52 49.58
CA ASN A 30 -10.97 -0.27 49.34
C ASN A 30 -11.43 0.51 48.08
N ASP A 31 -12.32 -0.13 47.32
CA ASP A 31 -13.46 0.57 46.70
C ASP A 31 -14.78 0.00 47.26
N THR A 32 -15.40 0.78 48.13
CA THR A 32 -16.78 0.60 48.56
C THR A 32 -17.69 1.24 47.52
N ASN A 33 -18.19 0.48 46.54
CA ASN A 33 -19.48 0.73 45.88
C ASN A 33 -19.79 -0.32 44.79
N GLY A 34 -20.59 -1.32 45.16
CA GLY A 34 -21.15 -2.30 44.24
C GLY A 34 -22.31 -3.04 44.90
N GLY A 35 -23.39 -2.32 45.18
CA GLY A 35 -24.54 -2.87 45.90
C GLY A 35 -25.24 -4.00 45.13
N PHE A 36 -25.51 -5.11 45.82
CA PHE A 36 -26.58 -6.02 45.44
C PHE A 36 -27.70 -5.96 46.48
N ASN A 37 -28.87 -5.59 45.98
CA ASN A 37 -30.13 -5.45 46.69
C ASN A 37 -30.86 -6.79 46.60
N GLY A 38 -30.82 -7.60 47.66
CA GLY A 38 -31.39 -8.94 47.70
C GLY A 38 -31.71 -9.35 49.13
N SER A 39 -32.82 -8.83 49.65
CA SER A 39 -33.33 -9.13 50.99
C SER A 39 -33.76 -10.60 51.13
N PHE A 40 -32.94 -11.42 51.81
CA PHE A 40 -33.32 -12.73 52.35
C PHE A 40 -32.62 -13.02 53.67
N PHE A 41 -32.92 -12.25 54.72
CA PHE A 41 -32.72 -12.71 56.09
C PHE A 41 -33.97 -12.38 56.90
N SER A 42 -34.88 -13.35 56.97
CA SER A 42 -35.82 -13.39 58.08
C SER A 42 -35.04 -13.73 59.34
N SER A 43 -35.37 -13.04 60.42
CA SER A 43 -34.77 -13.11 61.73
C SER A 43 -34.67 -14.55 62.27
N TYR A 44 -33.47 -15.14 62.23
CA TYR A 44 -33.04 -16.18 63.16
C TYR A 44 -31.65 -15.84 63.68
N LYS A 45 -31.59 -15.33 64.90
CA LYS A 45 -30.34 -15.26 65.67
C LYS A 45 -29.94 -16.69 66.01
N THR A 46 -28.92 -17.22 65.34
CA THR A 46 -28.22 -18.43 65.77
C THR A 46 -26.72 -18.23 65.62
N THR A 47 -26.01 -18.63 66.65
CA THR A 47 -24.55 -18.63 66.89
C THR A 47 -23.73 -19.43 65.86
N ASN A 48 -23.79 -19.07 64.57
CA ASN A 48 -23.13 -19.81 63.50
C ASN A 48 -22.06 -18.93 62.82
N ALA A 49 -20.85 -19.48 62.66
CA ALA A 49 -19.77 -18.84 61.91
C ALA A 49 -19.90 -19.18 60.42
N TYR A 50 -19.79 -18.17 59.56
CA TYR A 50 -19.76 -18.32 58.11
C TYR A 50 -18.32 -18.25 57.62
N TYR A 51 -17.96 -19.10 56.65
CA TYR A 51 -16.63 -19.08 56.03
C TYR A 51 -16.77 -18.86 54.52
N ASN A 52 -16.06 -17.87 53.97
CA ASN A 52 -15.95 -17.69 52.53
C ASN A 52 -14.68 -18.38 52.02
N VAL A 53 -14.78 -19.08 50.90
CA VAL A 53 -13.65 -19.71 50.22
C VAL A 53 -13.63 -19.24 48.78
N ASP A 54 -12.64 -18.42 48.45
CA ASP A 54 -12.42 -17.96 47.08
C ASP A 54 -11.49 -18.93 46.36
N ILE A 55 -11.87 -19.38 45.15
CA ILE A 55 -10.97 -20.13 44.28
C ILE A 55 -10.60 -19.23 43.11
N LYS A 56 -9.31 -18.94 42.94
CA LYS A 56 -8.81 -18.20 41.78
C LYS A 56 -8.13 -19.14 40.78
N ALA A 57 -8.47 -19.00 39.51
CA ALA A 57 -7.73 -19.64 38.44
C ALA A 57 -6.49 -18.82 38.04
N SER A 58 -5.55 -19.47 37.35
CA SER A 58 -4.30 -18.85 36.89
C SER A 58 -4.50 -17.74 35.85
N ASP A 59 -5.68 -17.68 35.24
CA ASP A 59 -6.09 -16.63 34.31
C ASP A 59 -6.72 -15.40 35.01
N GLY A 60 -6.81 -15.42 36.35
CA GLY A 60 -7.38 -14.34 37.15
C GLY A 60 -8.89 -14.43 37.37
N SER A 61 -9.58 -15.42 36.79
CA SER A 61 -10.99 -15.66 37.08
C SER A 61 -11.19 -16.10 38.53
N THR A 62 -12.22 -15.57 39.17
CA THR A 62 -12.59 -15.88 40.56
C THR A 62 -13.85 -16.72 40.54
N PHE A 63 -13.81 -17.87 41.18
CA PHE A 63 -14.96 -18.75 41.40
C PHE A 63 -15.40 -18.56 42.85
N ASP A 64 -16.52 -17.88 43.03
CA ASP A 64 -17.11 -17.67 44.34
C ASP A 64 -17.83 -18.94 44.79
N ILE A 65 -17.30 -19.61 45.82
CA ILE A 65 -18.07 -20.62 46.55
C ILE A 65 -18.86 -19.85 47.59
N ASN A 66 -20.15 -19.61 47.31
CA ASN A 66 -21.07 -18.99 48.26
C ASN A 66 -21.03 -19.73 49.59
N SER A 67 -20.48 -19.06 50.62
CA SER A 67 -20.49 -19.34 52.06
C SER A 67 -20.60 -20.82 52.48
N ILE A 68 -19.52 -21.37 53.02
CA ILE A 68 -19.53 -22.71 53.64
C ILE A 68 -20.19 -22.63 55.03
N TYR A 69 -21.23 -23.44 55.25
CA TYR A 69 -21.98 -23.49 56.50
C TYR A 69 -21.32 -24.45 57.50
N GLY A 70 -20.72 -23.94 58.58
CA GLY A 70 -20.16 -24.76 59.65
C GLY A 70 -21.15 -24.97 60.80
N VAL A 71 -21.34 -26.21 61.25
CA VAL A 71 -22.14 -26.51 62.46
C VAL A 71 -21.19 -26.78 63.64
N ASN A 72 -21.24 -25.91 64.65
CA ASN A 72 -20.57 -25.99 65.96
C ASN A 72 -19.02 -26.09 65.97
N ALA A 73 -18.39 -24.95 66.26
CA ALA A 73 -16.97 -24.84 66.61
C ALA A 73 -16.68 -25.46 67.99
N GLY A 74 -16.40 -26.77 68.01
CA GLY A 74 -15.62 -27.39 69.07
C GLY A 74 -14.14 -26.99 68.93
N SER A 75 -13.39 -27.02 70.04
CA SER A 75 -12.01 -26.51 70.17
C SER A 75 -10.90 -27.24 69.38
N THR A 76 -11.19 -27.79 68.20
CA THR A 76 -10.29 -28.72 67.51
C THR A 76 -10.18 -28.47 66.01
N THR A 77 -9.01 -28.78 65.45
CA THR A 77 -8.63 -28.62 64.04
C THR A 77 -9.53 -29.43 63.09
N ASP A 78 -9.99 -28.86 61.99
CA ASP A 78 -10.79 -29.55 60.97
C ASP A 78 -10.04 -29.56 59.62
N ILE A 79 -10.40 -30.49 58.72
CA ILE A 79 -9.79 -30.62 57.38
C ILE A 79 -10.85 -30.37 56.32
N LEU A 80 -10.59 -29.42 55.42
CA LEU A 80 -11.37 -29.21 54.20
C LEU A 80 -10.74 -30.01 53.05
N VAL A 81 -11.54 -30.79 52.33
CA VAL A 81 -11.08 -31.62 51.22
C VAL A 81 -11.70 -31.17 49.91
N PHE A 82 -10.87 -30.97 48.90
CA PHE A 82 -11.25 -30.68 47.52
C PHE A 82 -10.92 -31.91 46.66
N GLN A 83 -11.88 -32.36 45.85
CA GLN A 83 -11.70 -33.47 44.91
C GLN A 83 -12.11 -33.03 43.51
N GLY A 84 -11.17 -33.12 42.57
CA GLY A 84 -11.49 -33.02 41.15
C GLY A 84 -11.87 -34.39 40.61
N LEU A 85 -13.08 -34.49 40.08
CA LEU A 85 -13.63 -35.71 39.51
C LEU A 85 -13.59 -35.66 37.99
N GLY A 86 -13.29 -36.79 37.36
CA GLY A 86 -13.41 -36.97 35.93
C GLY A 86 -14.86 -37.20 35.48
N PRO A 87 -15.08 -37.41 34.16
CA PRO A 87 -16.42 -37.57 33.57
C PRO A 87 -17.24 -38.73 34.13
N THR A 88 -16.60 -39.70 34.80
CA THR A 88 -17.24 -40.87 35.41
C THR A 88 -17.21 -40.84 36.95
N ASP A 89 -17.11 -39.66 37.55
CA ASP A 89 -17.04 -39.45 39.01
C ASP A 89 -15.83 -40.09 39.73
N ASN A 90 -14.79 -40.46 38.98
CA ASN A 90 -13.53 -40.92 39.55
C ASN A 90 -12.69 -39.73 40.03
N VAL A 91 -12.13 -39.81 41.22
CA VAL A 91 -11.23 -38.76 41.75
C VAL A 91 -9.93 -38.76 40.96
N LEU A 92 -9.71 -37.70 40.17
CA LEU A 92 -8.51 -37.49 39.36
C LEU A 92 -7.46 -36.67 40.10
N ALA A 93 -7.88 -35.79 41.01
CA ALA A 93 -6.98 -35.04 41.88
C ALA A 93 -7.66 -34.74 43.23
N SER A 94 -6.87 -34.61 44.30
CA SER A 94 -7.39 -34.21 45.61
C SER A 94 -6.43 -33.30 46.36
N MET A 95 -6.98 -32.41 47.18
CA MET A 95 -6.26 -31.49 48.05
C MET A 95 -6.93 -31.47 49.41
N GLN A 96 -6.12 -31.37 50.46
CA GLN A 96 -6.59 -31.23 51.83
C GLN A 96 -6.00 -29.96 52.43
N VAL A 97 -6.84 -29.18 53.09
CA VAL A 97 -6.45 -27.96 53.78
C VAL A 97 -6.86 -28.09 55.24
N THR A 98 -5.86 -28.06 56.12
CA THR A 98 -6.09 -28.09 57.56
C THR A 98 -6.36 -26.68 58.07
N TYR A 99 -7.41 -26.50 58.87
CA TYR A 99 -7.73 -25.22 59.51
C TYR A 99 -8.06 -25.40 61.00
N ASN A 100 -7.78 -24.38 61.83
CA ASN A 100 -8.17 -24.38 63.24
C ASN A 100 -9.27 -23.32 63.47
N PRO A 101 -10.51 -23.74 63.79
CA PRO A 101 -11.66 -22.84 63.91
C PRO A 101 -11.65 -21.93 65.15
N THR A 102 -10.72 -22.12 66.11
CA THR A 102 -10.68 -21.32 67.35
C THR A 102 -9.76 -20.11 67.32
N ASP A 103 -8.94 -19.94 66.28
CA ASP A 103 -8.04 -18.81 66.14
C ASP A 103 -8.67 -17.74 65.23
N VAL A 104 -9.52 -16.90 65.81
CA VAL A 104 -10.21 -15.78 65.14
C VAL A 104 -9.31 -14.56 64.91
N THR A 105 -8.00 -14.68 65.16
CA THR A 105 -7.06 -13.54 65.13
C THR A 105 -5.98 -13.62 64.05
N HIS A 106 -5.96 -14.69 63.25
CA HIS A 106 -4.95 -14.86 62.19
C HIS A 106 -5.59 -15.04 60.81
N SER A 107 -5.21 -14.19 59.86
CA SER A 107 -5.26 -14.57 58.44
C SER A 107 -4.26 -15.71 58.24
N TYR A 108 -4.76 -16.92 57.99
CA TYR A 108 -3.90 -18.01 57.56
C TYR A 108 -3.31 -17.64 56.19
N ALA A 109 -1.99 -17.47 56.14
CA ALA A 109 -1.29 -17.27 54.88
C ALA A 109 -1.57 -18.46 53.95
N SER A 110 -1.95 -18.15 52.71
CA SER A 110 -2.29 -19.10 51.65
C SER A 110 -1.30 -20.25 51.57
N GLN A 111 -1.72 -21.49 51.87
CA GLN A 111 -0.99 -22.64 51.37
C GLN A 111 -1.25 -22.75 49.87
N GLN A 112 -0.32 -22.23 49.08
CA GLN A 112 -0.40 -22.35 47.63
C GLN A 112 -0.07 -23.80 47.26
N THR A 113 -1.10 -24.58 46.97
CA THR A 113 -0.96 -25.95 46.47
C THR A 113 -1.63 -26.04 45.11
N THR A 114 -0.92 -26.55 44.11
CA THR A 114 -1.42 -26.63 42.74
C THR A 114 -2.22 -27.92 42.54
N LEU A 115 -3.49 -27.81 42.14
CA LEU A 115 -4.27 -28.94 41.64
C LEU A 115 -4.18 -28.98 40.11
N ASN A 116 -3.91 -30.15 39.54
CA ASN A 116 -3.90 -30.32 38.09
C ASN A 116 -5.33 -30.64 37.60
N PHE A 117 -5.92 -29.71 36.84
CA PHE A 117 -7.30 -29.80 36.34
C PHE A 117 -7.44 -30.57 35.02
N THR A 118 -6.36 -31.16 34.48
CA THR A 118 -6.45 -31.96 33.25
C THR A 118 -7.41 -33.15 33.43
N GLY A 119 -8.52 -33.13 32.70
CA GLY A 119 -9.55 -34.18 32.70
C GLY A 119 -10.59 -34.09 33.81
N ILE A 120 -10.52 -33.08 34.69
CA ILE A 120 -11.53 -32.85 35.74
C ILE A 120 -12.75 -32.15 35.15
N THR A 121 -13.94 -32.75 35.36
CA THR A 121 -15.23 -32.21 34.92
C THR A 121 -16.07 -31.68 36.08
N THR A 122 -15.82 -32.14 37.30
CA THR A 122 -16.61 -31.76 38.48
C THR A 122 -15.68 -31.51 39.67
N LEU A 123 -15.89 -30.43 40.43
CA LEU A 123 -15.19 -30.20 41.70
C LEU A 123 -16.14 -30.48 42.87
N ARG A 124 -15.73 -31.39 43.76
CA ARG A 124 -16.44 -31.74 44.99
C ARG A 124 -15.68 -31.20 46.20
N VAL A 125 -16.37 -30.59 47.15
CA VAL A 125 -15.79 -30.06 48.40
C VAL A 125 -16.55 -30.60 49.60
N PHE A 126 -15.83 -31.10 50.62
CA PHE A 126 -16.42 -31.58 51.87
C PHE A 126 -15.44 -31.41 53.05
N ALA A 127 -15.96 -31.34 54.27
CA ALA A 127 -15.14 -31.28 55.48
C ALA A 127 -15.04 -32.65 56.16
N ILE A 128 -13.90 -32.94 56.77
CA ILE A 128 -13.65 -34.11 57.61
C ILE A 128 -13.34 -33.62 59.02
N ASN A 129 -14.08 -34.13 60.00
CA ASN A 129 -13.81 -33.87 61.41
C ASN A 129 -12.67 -34.75 61.96
N ASN A 130 -12.21 -34.48 63.18
CA ASN A 130 -11.15 -35.27 63.84
C ASN A 130 -11.47 -36.75 64.12
N TYR A 131 -12.68 -37.21 63.84
CA TYR A 131 -13.07 -38.63 63.91
C TYR A 131 -13.02 -39.33 62.55
N GLY A 132 -12.52 -38.65 61.50
CA GLY A 132 -12.43 -39.19 60.14
C GLY A 132 -13.78 -39.34 59.44
N GLN A 133 -14.84 -38.73 59.97
CA GLN A 133 -16.17 -38.80 59.39
C GLN A 133 -16.37 -37.59 58.45
N PRO A 134 -16.73 -37.80 57.18
CA PRO A 134 -17.11 -36.71 56.29
C PRO A 134 -18.48 -36.16 56.72
N PHE A 135 -18.59 -34.84 56.82
CA PHE A 135 -19.88 -34.16 56.92
C PHE A 135 -20.20 -33.51 55.57
N TYR A 136 -21.39 -33.81 55.05
CA TYR A 136 -21.90 -33.27 53.80
C TYR A 136 -22.84 -32.11 54.11
N PHE A 137 -22.69 -30.99 53.41
CA PHE A 137 -23.51 -29.80 53.61
C PHE A 137 -24.93 -30.05 53.06
N ASP A 138 -25.95 -29.99 53.92
CA ASP A 138 -27.36 -30.08 53.51
C ASP A 138 -27.90 -28.67 53.16
N SER A 139 -27.84 -28.31 51.88
CA SER A 139 -28.51 -27.14 51.26
C SER A 139 -28.54 -27.33 49.73
N PRO A 140 -29.62 -26.92 49.02
CA PRO A 140 -30.01 -27.51 47.76
C PRO A 140 -29.04 -27.14 46.63
N ASP A 141 -28.64 -28.16 45.87
CA ASP A 141 -27.86 -28.06 44.64
C ASP A 141 -26.64 -27.13 44.71
N PHE A 142 -25.49 -27.69 45.09
CA PHE A 142 -24.29 -27.37 44.31
C PHE A 142 -24.61 -27.82 42.88
N GLY A 143 -25.17 -26.92 42.07
CA GLY A 143 -25.26 -27.13 40.64
C GLY A 143 -23.89 -27.61 40.19
N ASN A 144 -23.84 -28.78 39.56
CA ASN A 144 -22.64 -29.27 38.90
C ASN A 144 -22.01 -28.07 38.18
N ILE A 145 -20.84 -27.61 38.63
CA ILE A 145 -20.06 -26.65 37.87
C ILE A 145 -19.49 -27.49 36.73
N SER A 146 -20.26 -27.67 35.65
CA SER A 146 -19.65 -28.16 34.42
C SER A 146 -18.73 -27.07 33.94
N ALA A 147 -17.46 -27.41 33.71
CA ALA A 147 -16.63 -26.60 32.83
C ALA A 147 -17.48 -26.34 31.57
N GLY A 148 -17.72 -25.07 31.23
CA GLY A 148 -18.36 -24.73 29.96
C GLY A 148 -17.69 -25.54 28.86
N GLY A 149 -18.51 -26.17 28.00
CA GLY A 149 -17.98 -27.06 26.96
C GLY A 149 -16.85 -26.38 26.20
N ALA A 150 -15.74 -27.09 25.98
CA ALA A 150 -14.65 -26.59 25.16
C ALA A 150 -15.23 -26.11 23.83
N ASP A 151 -14.91 -24.88 23.43
CA ASP A 151 -15.33 -24.36 22.14
C ASP A 151 -14.73 -25.24 21.05
N THR A 152 -15.61 -25.85 20.25
CA THR A 152 -15.22 -26.71 19.12
C THR A 152 -15.63 -26.10 17.78
N THR A 153 -16.06 -24.84 17.76
CA THR A 153 -16.59 -24.19 16.56
C THR A 153 -15.46 -23.45 15.86
N PRO A 154 -14.99 -23.88 14.68
CA PRO A 154 -13.95 -23.16 13.98
C PRO A 154 -14.45 -21.80 13.45
N PRO A 155 -13.55 -20.83 13.28
CA PRO A 155 -13.88 -19.57 12.62
C PRO A 155 -14.47 -19.78 11.22
N THR A 156 -15.52 -19.02 10.90
CA THR A 156 -16.08 -19.01 9.54
C THR A 156 -15.46 -17.89 8.74
N LEU A 157 -14.71 -18.22 7.67
CA LEU A 157 -14.05 -17.24 6.79
C LEU A 157 -14.67 -17.22 5.39
N THR A 158 -14.72 -16.05 4.78
CA THR A 158 -15.08 -15.88 3.36
C THR A 158 -14.21 -14.82 2.71
N ILE A 159 -13.64 -15.14 1.55
CA ILE A 159 -13.08 -14.12 0.63
C ILE A 159 -14.25 -13.61 -0.20
N THR A 160 -14.59 -12.33 -0.05
CA THR A 160 -15.75 -11.72 -0.72
C THR A 160 -15.41 -11.25 -2.12
N SER A 161 -14.21 -10.69 -2.31
CA SER A 161 -13.72 -10.24 -3.61
C SER A 161 -12.21 -10.03 -3.62
N VAL A 162 -11.66 -10.00 -4.82
CA VAL A 162 -10.34 -9.43 -5.10
C VAL A 162 -10.58 -8.16 -5.91
N THR A 163 -10.06 -7.05 -5.43
CA THR A 163 -10.10 -5.76 -6.12
C THR A 163 -8.83 -5.57 -6.97
N GLY A 164 -8.80 -4.52 -7.79
CA GLY A 164 -7.75 -4.30 -8.78
C GLY A 164 -8.12 -4.89 -10.14
N ALA A 165 -7.56 -4.33 -11.20
CA ALA A 165 -7.89 -4.73 -12.56
C ALA A 165 -7.10 -5.99 -12.93
N THR A 166 -7.77 -7.04 -13.43
CA THR A 166 -7.15 -8.36 -13.72
C THR A 166 -6.06 -8.31 -14.79
N ASN A 167 -5.86 -7.17 -15.42
CA ASN A 167 -4.80 -6.91 -16.39
C ASN A 167 -3.51 -6.37 -15.74
N LEU A 168 -3.52 -5.95 -14.48
CA LEU A 168 -2.34 -5.50 -13.75
C LEU A 168 -1.68 -6.64 -12.98
N ILE A 169 -0.39 -6.49 -12.66
CA ILE A 169 0.36 -7.44 -11.81
C ILE A 169 0.37 -7.01 -10.33
N ASP A 170 -0.06 -5.78 -10.05
CA ASP A 170 0.00 -5.11 -8.76
C ASP A 170 -1.35 -4.43 -8.42
N GLY A 171 -1.43 -3.86 -7.22
CA GLY A 171 -2.61 -3.12 -6.77
C GLY A 171 -3.84 -4.00 -6.41
N HIS A 172 -3.67 -5.32 -6.34
CA HIS A 172 -4.75 -6.21 -5.95
C HIS A 172 -4.92 -6.25 -4.43
N THR A 173 -6.16 -6.11 -3.95
CA THR A 173 -6.49 -6.25 -2.53
C THR A 173 -7.58 -7.30 -2.35
N ILE A 174 -7.31 -8.28 -1.48
CA ILE A 174 -8.27 -9.28 -1.04
C ILE A 174 -9.12 -8.67 0.06
N LEU A 175 -10.43 -8.74 -0.13
CA LEU A 175 -11.42 -8.38 0.88
C LEU A 175 -12.12 -9.65 1.36
N GLY A 176 -12.35 -9.73 2.66
CA GLY A 176 -13.08 -10.84 3.23
C GLY A 176 -13.58 -10.57 4.64
N THR A 177 -14.27 -11.58 5.18
CA THR A 177 -14.88 -11.52 6.50
C THR A 177 -14.53 -12.76 7.31
N ILE A 178 -14.42 -12.58 8.62
CA ILE A 178 -14.42 -13.63 9.63
C ILE A 178 -15.66 -13.45 10.51
N GLY A 179 -16.12 -14.53 11.17
CA GLY A 179 -17.24 -14.48 12.10
C GLY A 179 -17.07 -13.40 13.18
N ALA A 180 -18.17 -12.78 13.61
CA ALA A 180 -18.13 -11.67 14.57
C ALA A 180 -17.54 -12.07 15.93
N ASP A 181 -17.69 -13.34 16.31
CA ASP A 181 -17.13 -13.90 17.54
C ASP A 181 -15.59 -14.00 17.50
N ASP A 182 -15.00 -13.93 16.31
CA ASP A 182 -13.56 -14.01 16.03
C ASP A 182 -13.00 -12.67 15.47
N ALA A 183 -13.72 -11.57 15.64
CA ALA A 183 -13.26 -10.24 15.25
C ALA A 183 -11.94 -9.88 15.99
N GLY A 184 -10.97 -9.31 15.27
CA GLY A 184 -9.62 -9.05 15.78
C GLY A 184 -8.62 -10.21 15.56
N ALA A 185 -9.05 -11.35 15.01
CA ALA A 185 -8.14 -12.47 14.72
C ALA A 185 -7.18 -12.17 13.57
N THR A 186 -6.03 -12.85 13.59
CA THR A 186 -5.05 -12.82 12.48
C THR A 186 -5.43 -13.85 11.42
N VAL A 187 -5.76 -13.37 10.22
CA VAL A 187 -6.11 -14.15 9.05
C VAL A 187 -4.87 -14.36 8.17
N THR A 188 -4.58 -15.61 7.83
CA THR A 188 -3.49 -15.99 6.90
C THR A 188 -4.05 -16.22 5.50
N ILE A 189 -3.43 -15.62 4.48
CA ILE A 189 -3.81 -15.74 3.07
C ILE A 189 -2.82 -16.67 2.35
N ARG A 190 -3.34 -17.60 1.54
CA ARG A 190 -2.55 -18.59 0.78
C ARG A 190 -2.99 -18.70 -0.67
N ASP A 191 -2.04 -18.98 -1.56
CA ASP A 191 -2.28 -19.51 -2.91
C ASP A 191 -1.80 -20.98 -2.96
N GLY A 192 -2.76 -21.91 -3.01
CA GLY A 192 -2.46 -23.32 -2.78
C GLY A 192 -1.76 -23.56 -1.43
N SER A 193 -0.52 -24.06 -1.45
CA SER A 193 0.29 -24.29 -0.25
C SER A 193 1.16 -23.09 0.16
N THR A 194 1.30 -22.08 -0.71
CA THR A 194 2.18 -20.93 -0.50
C THR A 194 1.48 -19.88 0.36
N VAL A 195 2.10 -19.46 1.47
CA VAL A 195 1.63 -18.33 2.27
C VAL A 195 2.00 -17.03 1.57
N LEU A 196 1.01 -16.19 1.29
CA LEU A 196 1.21 -14.86 0.70
C LEU A 196 1.40 -13.80 1.79
N GLY A 197 0.72 -13.96 2.93
CA GLY A 197 0.87 -13.07 4.09
C GLY A 197 -0.28 -13.20 5.08
N THR A 198 -0.40 -12.22 5.97
CA THR A 198 -1.41 -12.17 7.03
C THR A 198 -2.06 -10.79 7.15
N ALA A 199 -3.32 -10.73 7.54
CA ALA A 199 -4.06 -9.50 7.86
C ALA A 199 -4.82 -9.67 9.19
N VAL A 200 -5.06 -8.58 9.93
CA VAL A 200 -5.87 -8.60 11.15
C VAL A 200 -7.27 -8.12 10.81
N SER A 201 -8.30 -8.81 11.30
CA SER A 201 -9.69 -8.36 11.12
C SER A 201 -10.05 -7.20 12.05
N ASP A 202 -10.93 -6.30 11.60
CA ASP A 202 -11.45 -5.20 12.40
C ASP A 202 -12.49 -5.68 13.45
N ALA A 203 -13.00 -4.75 14.25
CA ALA A 203 -14.02 -5.03 15.27
C ALA A 203 -15.38 -5.47 14.71
N GLN A 204 -15.56 -5.42 13.39
CA GLN A 204 -16.74 -5.89 12.67
C GLN A 204 -16.45 -7.23 11.94
N GLY A 205 -15.24 -7.77 12.04
CA GLY A 205 -14.82 -9.01 11.40
C GLY A 205 -14.39 -8.85 9.93
N ASN A 206 -14.21 -7.63 9.41
CA ASN A 206 -13.69 -7.44 8.05
C ASN A 206 -12.17 -7.47 8.03
N PHE A 207 -11.58 -8.09 7.02
CA PHE A 207 -10.15 -8.03 6.78
C PHE A 207 -9.84 -7.57 5.36
N SER A 208 -8.69 -6.91 5.22
CA SER A 208 -8.15 -6.43 3.95
C SER A 208 -6.68 -6.82 3.86
N PHE A 209 -6.28 -7.41 2.73
CA PHE A 209 -4.89 -7.82 2.48
C PHE A 209 -4.46 -7.41 1.07
N ALA A 210 -3.45 -6.53 0.99
CA ALA A 210 -2.81 -6.19 -0.28
C ALA A 210 -1.93 -7.35 -0.75
N LEU A 211 -2.19 -7.86 -1.95
CA LEU A 211 -1.38 -8.91 -2.56
C LEU A 211 0.01 -8.36 -2.92
N PRO A 212 1.09 -9.11 -2.69
CA PRO A 212 2.40 -8.78 -3.23
C PRO A 212 2.39 -8.90 -4.77
N ASP A 213 3.32 -8.21 -5.44
CA ASP A 213 3.43 -8.19 -6.90
C ASP A 213 3.40 -9.60 -7.50
N LEU A 214 2.42 -9.82 -8.38
CA LEU A 214 2.13 -11.09 -9.02
C LEU A 214 3.04 -11.27 -10.25
N ARG A 215 4.26 -11.76 -10.02
CA ARG A 215 5.36 -11.83 -11.02
C ARG A 215 5.20 -12.81 -12.19
N THR A 216 4.02 -13.34 -12.48
CA THR A 216 3.84 -14.38 -13.51
C THR A 216 2.88 -13.92 -14.60
N GLY A 217 3.28 -14.08 -15.87
CA GLY A 217 2.64 -13.54 -17.07
C GLY A 217 1.16 -13.88 -17.31
N SER A 218 0.60 -13.29 -18.37
CA SER A 218 -0.82 -13.38 -18.75
C SER A 218 -1.33 -14.82 -18.82
N GLY A 219 -2.55 -15.06 -18.32
CA GLY A 219 -3.18 -16.37 -18.28
C GLY A 219 -2.95 -17.17 -16.98
N GLN A 220 -2.16 -16.65 -16.03
CA GLN A 220 -2.00 -17.30 -14.72
C GLN A 220 -3.28 -17.22 -13.89
N THR A 221 -3.74 -18.37 -13.39
CA THR A 221 -4.84 -18.46 -12.42
C THR A 221 -4.31 -18.59 -10.99
N TYR A 222 -4.84 -17.77 -10.09
CA TYR A 222 -4.59 -17.82 -8.64
C TYR A 222 -5.76 -18.51 -7.94
N ASN A 223 -5.47 -19.35 -6.95
CA ASN A 223 -6.47 -20.07 -6.16
C ASN A 223 -6.31 -19.76 -4.67
N LEU A 224 -6.95 -18.67 -4.24
CA LEU A 224 -6.75 -18.06 -2.95
C LEU A 224 -7.60 -18.70 -1.85
N THR A 225 -7.02 -18.87 -0.67
CA THR A 225 -7.72 -19.30 0.55
C THR A 225 -7.31 -18.44 1.75
N ALA A 226 -8.24 -18.23 2.68
CA ALA A 226 -8.00 -17.53 3.95
C ALA A 226 -8.21 -18.50 5.12
N SER A 227 -7.31 -18.48 6.11
CA SER A 227 -7.39 -19.34 7.30
C SER A 227 -7.08 -18.57 8.58
N ALA A 228 -7.77 -18.88 9.68
CA ALA A 228 -7.52 -18.29 11.00
C ALA A 228 -7.79 -19.32 12.11
N SER A 229 -7.20 -19.08 13.29
CA SER A 229 -7.43 -19.86 14.50
C SER A 229 -8.13 -19.00 15.54
N ASP A 230 -9.12 -19.56 16.23
CA ASP A 230 -9.74 -18.90 17.39
C ASP A 230 -8.85 -19.01 18.65
N THR A 231 -9.30 -18.43 19.77
CA THR A 231 -8.61 -18.53 21.07
C THR A 231 -8.61 -19.94 21.67
N ALA A 232 -9.52 -20.82 21.23
CA ALA A 232 -9.59 -22.21 21.66
C ALA A 232 -8.69 -23.15 20.84
N GLY A 233 -8.10 -22.64 19.74
CA GLY A 233 -7.23 -23.37 18.83
C GLY A 233 -7.93 -24.08 17.67
N ASN A 234 -9.22 -23.83 17.42
CA ASN A 234 -9.91 -24.38 16.26
C ASN A 234 -9.50 -23.60 14.99
N GLU A 235 -9.19 -24.30 13.90
CA GLU A 235 -8.78 -23.69 12.64
C GLU A 235 -9.93 -23.67 11.61
N GLY A 236 -10.22 -22.49 11.09
CA GLY A 236 -11.14 -22.26 9.99
C GLY A 236 -10.41 -22.03 8.68
N THR A 237 -10.99 -22.44 7.55
CA THR A 237 -10.47 -22.12 6.19
C THR A 237 -11.63 -21.78 5.25
N SER A 238 -11.48 -20.73 4.45
CA SER A 238 -12.47 -20.31 3.46
C SER A 238 -12.56 -21.28 2.26
N ALA A 239 -13.64 -21.18 1.49
CA ALA A 239 -13.64 -21.72 0.13
C ALA A 239 -12.56 -21.05 -0.73
N ALA A 240 -12.10 -21.75 -1.77
CA ALA A 240 -11.15 -21.20 -2.72
C ALA A 240 -11.81 -20.12 -3.59
N PHE A 241 -11.14 -18.98 -3.72
CA PHE A 241 -11.51 -17.92 -4.66
C PHE A 241 -10.50 -17.90 -5.81
N SER A 242 -10.99 -18.09 -7.03
CA SER A 242 -10.14 -18.16 -8.22
C SER A 242 -10.29 -16.93 -9.10
N PHE A 243 -9.18 -16.37 -9.55
CA PHE A 243 -9.16 -15.37 -10.62
C PHE A 243 -7.96 -15.60 -11.54
N THR A 244 -8.04 -15.07 -12.76
CA THR A 244 -6.99 -15.21 -13.77
C THR A 244 -6.50 -13.82 -14.17
N LEU A 245 -5.18 -13.66 -14.28
CA LEU A 245 -4.60 -12.46 -14.86
C LEU A 245 -4.75 -12.49 -16.39
N ASP A 246 -5.26 -11.40 -16.97
CA ASP A 246 -5.35 -11.20 -18.41
C ASP A 246 -4.66 -9.89 -18.78
N MET A 247 -3.38 -9.98 -19.11
CA MET A 247 -2.55 -8.83 -19.47
C MET A 247 -2.58 -8.53 -20.98
N VAL A 248 -3.29 -9.33 -21.80
CA VAL A 248 -3.39 -9.09 -23.25
C VAL A 248 -3.96 -7.70 -23.57
N PRO A 249 -5.00 -7.20 -22.87
CA PRO A 249 -5.46 -5.82 -23.01
C PRO A 249 -4.33 -4.80 -22.82
N ASN A 250 -3.37 -5.05 -21.92
CA ASN A 250 -2.28 -4.14 -21.62
C ASN A 250 -1.13 -4.20 -22.61
N GLN A 251 -0.79 -5.40 -23.11
CA GLN A 251 0.17 -5.55 -24.19
C GLN A 251 -0.26 -4.76 -25.43
N ASN A 252 -1.58 -4.73 -25.67
CA ASN A 252 -2.17 -3.98 -26.78
C ASN A 252 -2.23 -2.47 -26.55
N LEU A 253 -2.04 -1.97 -25.32
CA LEU A 253 -2.06 -0.52 -25.05
C LEU A 253 -0.83 0.16 -25.64
N PHE A 254 0.32 -0.52 -25.64
CA PHE A 254 1.58 0.07 -26.10
C PHE A 254 1.87 -0.18 -27.57
N GLY A 255 1.12 -1.05 -28.22
CA GLY A 255 1.38 -1.47 -29.58
C GLY A 255 0.70 -2.79 -29.90
N SER A 256 0.97 -3.34 -31.08
CA SER A 256 0.37 -4.60 -31.52
C SER A 256 1.43 -5.60 -31.93
N PHE A 257 1.16 -6.88 -31.69
CA PHE A 257 2.04 -7.97 -32.10
C PHE A 257 1.53 -8.71 -33.33
N GLY A 258 2.46 -9.08 -34.21
CA GLY A 258 2.26 -10.06 -35.27
C GLY A 258 0.95 -9.90 -36.09
N PRO A 259 0.00 -10.84 -36.01
CA PRO A 259 -1.19 -10.84 -36.87
C PRO A 259 -2.16 -9.69 -36.55
N HIS A 260 -2.03 -9.06 -35.38
CA HIS A 260 -2.89 -7.99 -34.90
C HIS A 260 -2.44 -6.58 -35.34
N LEU A 261 -1.35 -6.47 -36.09
CA LEU A 261 -0.88 -5.20 -36.64
C LEU A 261 -1.98 -4.47 -37.45
N SER A 262 -2.00 -3.14 -37.35
CA SER A 262 -2.84 -2.27 -38.18
C SER A 262 -2.46 -2.37 -39.66
N ASP A 263 -3.35 -1.97 -40.57
CA ASP A 263 -3.07 -2.02 -42.02
C ASP A 263 -1.88 -1.14 -42.40
N THR A 264 -1.74 0.02 -41.76
CA THR A 264 -0.57 0.90 -41.92
C THR A 264 0.71 0.21 -41.43
N ALA A 265 0.69 -0.40 -40.25
CA ALA A 265 1.85 -1.11 -39.73
C ALA A 265 2.25 -2.29 -40.62
N LYS A 266 1.28 -3.05 -41.13
CA LYS A 266 1.52 -4.11 -42.12
C LYS A 266 2.14 -3.58 -43.41
N ALA A 267 1.67 -2.44 -43.92
CA ALA A 267 2.21 -1.84 -45.13
C ALA A 267 3.65 -1.33 -44.95
N VAL A 268 3.96 -0.70 -43.82
CA VAL A 268 5.32 -0.26 -43.49
C VAL A 268 6.25 -1.46 -43.31
N TYR A 269 5.80 -2.51 -42.62
CA TYR A 269 6.55 -3.76 -42.50
C TYR A 269 6.89 -4.34 -43.88
N ALA A 270 5.89 -4.44 -44.75
CA ALA A 270 6.07 -4.99 -46.09
C ALA A 270 7.07 -4.18 -46.94
N LEU A 271 7.16 -2.86 -46.74
CA LEU A 271 8.17 -2.01 -47.40
C LEU A 271 9.58 -2.30 -46.88
N TYR A 272 9.75 -2.51 -45.57
CA TYR A 272 11.03 -2.87 -44.97
C TYR A 272 11.52 -4.21 -45.47
N ASP A 273 10.64 -5.20 -45.46
CA ASP A 273 10.91 -6.53 -45.97
C ASP A 273 11.30 -6.47 -47.45
N ALA A 274 10.48 -5.82 -48.28
CA ALA A 274 10.72 -5.73 -49.72
C ALA A 274 12.01 -4.97 -50.11
N LEU A 275 12.40 -3.95 -49.34
CA LEU A 275 13.55 -3.10 -49.69
C LEU A 275 14.84 -3.48 -48.98
N LEU A 276 14.75 -4.05 -47.78
CA LEU A 276 15.88 -4.26 -46.88
C LEU A 276 16.02 -5.72 -46.40
N ASP A 277 15.06 -6.60 -46.70
CA ASP A 277 15.06 -8.02 -46.29
C ASP A 277 15.16 -8.21 -44.76
N ARG A 278 14.49 -7.34 -44.00
CA ARG A 278 14.43 -7.41 -42.54
C ARG A 278 13.20 -6.70 -41.97
N ALA A 279 12.87 -7.03 -40.71
CA ALA A 279 11.89 -6.27 -39.93
C ALA A 279 12.39 -4.85 -39.59
N PRO A 280 11.49 -3.86 -39.48
CA PRO A 280 11.83 -2.54 -38.95
C PRO A 280 12.25 -2.62 -37.48
N ASP A 281 13.16 -1.75 -37.06
CA ASP A 281 13.36 -1.49 -35.64
C ASP A 281 12.19 -0.66 -35.09
N ALA A 282 11.88 -0.81 -33.81
CA ALA A 282 10.68 -0.24 -33.20
C ALA A 282 10.61 1.29 -33.33
N LEU A 283 11.73 1.99 -33.14
CA LEU A 283 11.81 3.44 -33.26
C LEU A 283 11.47 3.92 -34.68
N ARG A 284 12.06 3.29 -35.69
CA ARG A 284 11.74 3.60 -37.09
C ARG A 284 10.31 3.22 -37.43
N PHE A 285 9.79 2.13 -36.86
CA PHE A 285 8.43 1.68 -37.09
C PHE A 285 7.43 2.72 -36.58
N GLU A 286 7.59 3.16 -35.31
CA GLU A 286 6.78 4.22 -34.70
C GLU A 286 6.85 5.52 -35.51
N THR A 287 8.04 5.92 -35.93
CA THR A 287 8.25 7.15 -36.72
C THR A 287 7.45 7.13 -38.03
N TYR A 288 7.46 6.01 -38.75
CA TYR A 288 6.74 5.90 -40.01
C TYR A 288 5.23 5.84 -39.82
N ILE A 289 4.73 5.10 -38.83
CA ILE A 289 3.29 5.08 -38.52
C ILE A 289 2.80 6.49 -38.21
N ARG A 290 3.52 7.22 -37.34
CA ARG A 290 3.24 8.61 -36.99
C ARG A 290 3.24 9.55 -38.20
N SER A 291 4.14 9.33 -39.16
CA SER A 291 4.17 10.14 -40.37
C SER A 291 2.90 9.96 -41.21
N VAL A 292 2.37 8.73 -41.30
CA VAL A 292 1.11 8.44 -42.01
C VAL A 292 -0.08 9.05 -41.30
N GLU A 293 -0.13 8.97 -39.97
CA GLU A 293 -1.19 9.62 -39.16
C GLU A 293 -1.23 11.15 -39.37
N LYS A 294 -0.07 11.76 -39.64
CA LYS A 294 0.05 13.18 -39.99
C LYS A 294 -0.22 13.47 -41.48
N GLY A 295 -0.62 12.47 -42.25
CA GLY A 295 -1.02 12.59 -43.65
C GLY A 295 0.08 12.30 -44.67
N ALA A 296 1.25 11.77 -44.27
CA ALA A 296 2.24 11.30 -45.22
C ALA A 296 1.71 10.08 -46.00
N SER A 297 2.06 9.97 -47.27
CA SER A 297 1.67 8.81 -48.07
C SER A 297 2.67 7.67 -47.90
N LEU A 298 2.23 6.42 -48.12
CA LEU A 298 3.15 5.28 -48.20
C LEU A 298 4.20 5.45 -49.30
N HIS A 299 3.90 6.24 -50.34
CA HIS A 299 4.87 6.60 -51.38
C HIS A 299 6.02 7.45 -50.82
N ASP A 300 5.72 8.44 -49.97
CA ASP A 300 6.73 9.27 -49.32
C ASP A 300 7.64 8.42 -48.41
N ILE A 301 7.06 7.43 -47.72
CA ILE A 301 7.81 6.48 -46.89
C ILE A 301 8.71 5.61 -47.77
N ALA A 302 8.20 5.04 -48.85
CA ALA A 302 8.98 4.25 -49.80
C ALA A 302 10.12 5.08 -50.42
N ALA A 303 9.86 6.33 -50.80
CA ALA A 303 10.88 7.24 -51.31
C ALA A 303 11.94 7.59 -50.26
N SER A 304 11.53 7.80 -49.01
CA SER A 304 12.44 8.03 -47.87
C SER A 304 13.33 6.83 -47.61
N LEU A 305 12.76 5.63 -47.57
CA LEU A 305 13.49 4.37 -47.39
C LEU A 305 14.49 4.16 -48.52
N LEU A 306 14.05 4.30 -49.78
CA LEU A 306 14.93 4.20 -50.96
C LEU A 306 16.08 5.22 -50.91
N GLY A 307 15.88 6.41 -50.35
CA GLY A 307 16.93 7.40 -50.16
C GLY A 307 17.94 7.08 -49.05
N SER A 308 17.68 6.07 -48.22
CA SER A 308 18.57 5.68 -47.13
C SER A 308 19.83 4.97 -47.64
N ALA A 309 20.94 5.12 -46.92
CA ALA A 309 22.19 4.42 -47.24
C ALA A 309 22.02 2.89 -47.23
N GLU A 310 21.13 2.38 -46.38
CA GLU A 310 20.82 0.96 -46.27
C GLU A 310 20.09 0.46 -47.53
N ALA A 311 18.98 1.10 -47.91
CA ALA A 311 18.28 0.72 -49.15
C ALA A 311 19.17 0.90 -50.38
N GLN A 312 20.05 1.91 -50.40
CA GLN A 312 21.02 2.04 -51.49
C GLN A 312 22.04 0.89 -51.54
N ALA A 313 22.32 0.22 -50.42
CA ALA A 313 23.18 -0.96 -50.39
C ALA A 313 22.43 -2.23 -50.84
N HIS A 314 21.14 -2.35 -50.55
CA HIS A 314 20.31 -3.52 -50.90
C HIS A 314 19.70 -3.43 -52.31
N VAL A 315 19.06 -2.30 -52.62
CA VAL A 315 18.29 -2.06 -53.85
C VAL A 315 18.77 -0.81 -54.64
N GLY A 316 19.91 -0.21 -54.29
CA GLY A 316 20.44 1.02 -54.92
C GLY A 316 21.11 0.82 -56.28
N ALA A 317 20.47 0.09 -57.19
CA ALA A 317 21.05 -0.21 -58.49
C ALA A 317 21.18 1.02 -59.40
N THR A 318 22.26 1.04 -60.19
CA THR A 318 22.61 2.13 -61.12
C THR A 318 21.68 2.24 -62.33
N GLY A 319 20.89 1.20 -62.63
CA GLY A 319 19.95 1.14 -63.74
C GLY A 319 18.53 0.74 -63.30
N ASN A 320 17.53 1.03 -64.15
CA ASN A 320 16.13 0.71 -63.85
C ASN A 320 15.86 -0.80 -63.91
N ALA A 321 16.44 -1.52 -64.88
CA ALA A 321 16.29 -2.97 -64.97
C ALA A 321 16.89 -3.68 -63.75
N ASP A 322 18.11 -3.30 -63.37
CA ASP A 322 18.79 -3.86 -62.20
C ASP A 322 18.02 -3.58 -60.89
N PHE A 323 17.40 -2.40 -60.77
CA PHE A 323 16.55 -2.06 -59.63
C PHE A 323 15.32 -2.97 -59.54
N VAL A 324 14.65 -3.23 -60.67
CA VAL A 324 13.48 -4.11 -60.70
C VAL A 324 13.89 -5.56 -60.39
N GLU A 325 15.00 -6.05 -60.94
CA GLU A 325 15.52 -7.39 -60.62
C GLU A 325 15.81 -7.52 -59.13
N GLN A 326 16.45 -6.53 -58.51
CA GLN A 326 16.72 -6.55 -57.08
C GLN A 326 15.43 -6.61 -56.25
N LEU A 327 14.35 -5.93 -56.64
CA LEU A 327 13.05 -6.04 -55.95
C LEU A 327 12.43 -7.44 -56.08
N TYR A 328 12.61 -8.12 -57.22
CA TYR A 328 12.21 -9.52 -57.36
C TYR A 328 13.00 -10.42 -56.40
N GLU A 329 14.31 -10.20 -56.28
CA GLU A 329 15.18 -10.98 -55.42
C GLU A 329 14.93 -10.72 -53.93
N THR A 330 14.74 -9.46 -53.52
CA THR A 330 14.55 -9.09 -52.11
C THR A 330 13.12 -9.37 -51.65
N ALA A 331 12.12 -8.83 -52.34
CA ALA A 331 10.72 -8.95 -51.90
C ALA A 331 10.10 -10.32 -52.23
N LEU A 332 10.40 -10.86 -53.42
CA LEU A 332 9.72 -12.08 -53.89
C LEU A 332 10.61 -13.32 -53.77
N HIS A 333 11.87 -13.16 -53.35
CA HIS A 333 12.85 -14.23 -53.20
C HIS A 333 13.00 -15.10 -54.45
N ARG A 334 12.91 -14.49 -55.63
CA ARG A 334 13.06 -15.17 -56.92
C ARG A 334 13.59 -14.22 -57.99
N SER A 335 14.06 -14.77 -59.11
CA SER A 335 14.39 -13.95 -60.27
C SER A 335 13.14 -13.40 -60.95
N GLY A 336 13.29 -12.23 -61.58
CA GLY A 336 12.26 -11.58 -62.35
C GLY A 336 11.87 -12.40 -63.58
N ASP A 337 10.56 -12.48 -63.85
CA ASP A 337 10.10 -13.01 -65.13
C ASP A 337 10.32 -11.97 -66.25
N PRO A 338 10.59 -12.40 -67.50
CA PRO A 338 10.93 -11.48 -68.58
C PRO A 338 9.88 -10.40 -68.87
N ASP A 339 8.59 -10.75 -68.75
CA ASP A 339 7.48 -9.84 -69.05
C ASP A 339 7.31 -8.78 -67.94
N GLY A 340 7.40 -9.19 -66.67
CA GLY A 340 7.39 -8.31 -65.52
C GLY A 340 8.57 -7.34 -65.50
N LEU A 341 9.79 -7.84 -65.70
CA LEU A 341 11.00 -7.01 -65.81
C LEU A 341 10.85 -5.95 -66.91
N SER A 342 10.39 -6.35 -68.09
CA SER A 342 10.17 -5.41 -69.21
C SER A 342 9.13 -4.35 -68.86
N THR A 343 8.04 -4.74 -68.21
CA THR A 343 6.92 -3.84 -67.88
C THR A 343 7.35 -2.75 -66.89
N TYR A 344 7.96 -3.13 -65.77
CA TYR A 344 8.37 -2.17 -64.74
C TYR A 344 9.57 -1.33 -65.19
N THR A 345 10.52 -1.92 -65.92
CA THR A 345 11.66 -1.17 -66.48
C THR A 345 11.17 -0.09 -67.45
N GLN A 346 10.24 -0.43 -68.35
CA GLN A 346 9.68 0.53 -69.30
C GLN A 346 8.90 1.66 -68.60
N TYR A 347 8.17 1.35 -67.52
CA TYR A 347 7.50 2.36 -66.70
C TYR A 347 8.51 3.34 -66.09
N LEU A 348 9.61 2.85 -65.51
CA LEU A 348 10.66 3.68 -64.93
C LEU A 348 11.42 4.50 -65.99
N ASP A 349 11.69 3.93 -67.17
CA ASP A 349 12.35 4.61 -68.28
C ASP A 349 11.52 5.77 -68.86
N GLN A 350 10.19 5.70 -68.70
CA GLN A 350 9.26 6.77 -69.05
C GLN A 350 9.11 7.84 -67.96
N GLY A 351 9.90 7.75 -66.88
CA GLY A 351 9.87 8.71 -65.78
C GLY A 351 8.93 8.33 -64.64
N GLY A 352 8.47 7.07 -64.58
CA GLY A 352 7.76 6.54 -63.42
C GLY A 352 8.61 6.51 -62.15
N SER A 353 7.99 6.48 -60.97
CA SER A 353 8.70 6.51 -59.70
C SER A 353 9.21 5.13 -59.28
N ARG A 354 10.45 5.06 -58.80
CA ARG A 354 10.96 3.87 -58.12
C ARG A 354 10.18 3.55 -56.83
N ALA A 355 9.65 4.57 -56.15
CA ALA A 355 8.81 4.38 -54.97
C ALA A 355 7.46 3.73 -55.32
N ASP A 356 6.87 4.07 -56.49
CA ASP A 356 5.64 3.43 -56.97
C ASP A 356 5.88 1.94 -57.26
N VAL A 357 6.98 1.60 -57.91
CA VAL A 357 7.35 0.19 -58.19
C VAL A 357 7.65 -0.56 -56.90
N ALA A 358 8.44 0.01 -55.98
CA ALA A 358 8.70 -0.58 -54.67
C ALA A 358 7.40 -0.90 -53.90
N LEU A 359 6.43 0.02 -53.93
CA LEU A 359 5.14 -0.16 -53.28
C LEU A 359 4.33 -1.31 -53.90
N ILE A 360 4.37 -1.45 -55.23
CA ILE A 360 3.70 -2.55 -55.94
C ILE A 360 4.29 -3.90 -55.52
N PHE A 361 5.61 -4.01 -55.40
CA PHE A 361 6.26 -5.24 -54.96
C PHE A 361 5.97 -5.54 -53.49
N ALA A 362 6.14 -4.54 -52.63
CA ALA A 362 5.87 -4.66 -51.19
C ALA A 362 4.43 -5.11 -50.90
N GLN A 363 3.45 -4.54 -51.60
CA GLN A 363 2.03 -4.87 -51.40
C GLN A 363 1.54 -6.02 -52.29
N SER A 364 2.41 -6.65 -53.08
CA SER A 364 2.01 -7.75 -53.94
C SER A 364 1.47 -8.92 -53.11
N ALA A 365 0.48 -9.63 -53.67
CA ALA A 365 -0.09 -10.79 -52.99
C ALA A 365 0.97 -11.88 -52.72
N GLU A 366 2.02 -11.94 -53.55
CA GLU A 366 3.15 -12.86 -53.38
C GLU A 366 4.01 -12.46 -52.18
N ASN A 367 4.43 -11.19 -52.07
CA ASN A 367 5.18 -10.70 -50.92
C ASN A 367 4.37 -10.84 -49.63
N VAL A 368 3.12 -10.37 -49.63
CA VAL A 368 2.24 -10.43 -48.44
C VAL A 368 1.91 -11.88 -48.03
N ALA A 369 1.83 -12.82 -48.96
CA ALA A 369 1.69 -14.24 -48.61
C ALA A 369 3.01 -14.88 -48.14
N GLY A 370 4.14 -14.44 -48.69
CA GLY A 370 5.50 -14.81 -48.28
C GLY A 370 5.86 -14.33 -46.87
N LEU A 371 5.25 -13.22 -46.43
CA LEU A 371 5.21 -12.75 -45.03
C LEU A 371 4.45 -13.69 -44.08
N THR A 372 4.38 -14.99 -44.35
CA THR A 372 3.70 -16.05 -43.58
C THR A 372 4.11 -16.06 -42.08
N ALA A 373 5.20 -15.35 -41.74
CA ALA A 373 5.78 -15.12 -40.41
C ALA A 373 5.43 -13.76 -39.75
N LEU A 374 4.51 -12.94 -40.28
CA LEU A 374 3.82 -11.92 -39.46
C LEU A 374 3.00 -12.58 -38.31
N SER A 375 3.02 -13.91 -38.19
CA SER A 375 2.34 -14.74 -37.21
C SER A 375 3.16 -15.09 -35.95
N SER A 376 4.45 -14.74 -35.85
CA SER A 376 5.13 -14.86 -34.56
C SER A 376 4.72 -13.68 -33.67
N ASN A 377 4.30 -13.96 -32.44
CA ASN A 377 4.01 -12.95 -31.42
C ASN A 377 5.26 -12.11 -31.03
N THR A 378 6.31 -12.08 -31.85
CA THR A 378 7.60 -11.42 -31.58
C THR A 378 7.73 -10.08 -32.28
N THR A 379 6.98 -9.82 -33.35
CA THR A 379 7.05 -8.55 -34.08
C THR A 379 6.13 -7.54 -33.41
N PHE A 380 6.72 -6.60 -32.66
CA PHE A 380 6.01 -5.52 -32.01
C PHE A 380 6.00 -4.27 -32.89
N ALA A 381 4.84 -3.63 -33.04
CA ALA A 381 4.74 -2.27 -33.56
C ALA A 381 4.17 -1.37 -32.46
N PRO A 382 4.93 -0.35 -32.01
CA PRO A 382 4.44 0.58 -31.01
C PRO A 382 3.21 1.36 -31.48
N ASP A 383 2.27 1.59 -30.57
CA ASP A 383 1.20 2.57 -30.70
C ASP A 383 1.82 3.96 -30.44
N PRO A 384 1.83 4.87 -31.43
CA PRO A 384 2.47 6.17 -31.28
C PRO A 384 1.84 7.02 -30.17
N THR A 385 0.51 7.01 -30.04
CA THR A 385 -0.20 7.81 -29.04
C THR A 385 0.12 7.31 -27.63
N ALA A 386 0.05 6.00 -27.41
CA ALA A 386 0.35 5.43 -26.10
C ALA A 386 1.83 5.60 -25.74
N SER A 387 2.72 5.50 -26.73
CA SER A 387 4.14 5.75 -26.54
C SER A 387 4.41 7.21 -26.14
N ASP A 388 3.73 8.18 -26.75
CA ASP A 388 3.81 9.60 -26.37
C ASP A 388 3.38 9.81 -24.90
N VAL A 389 2.25 9.21 -24.52
CA VAL A 389 1.75 9.28 -23.14
C VAL A 389 2.73 8.65 -22.15
N ALA A 390 3.29 7.49 -22.48
CA ALA A 390 4.22 6.80 -21.60
C ALA A 390 5.56 7.54 -21.46
N ARG A 391 6.04 8.21 -22.51
CA ARG A 391 7.22 9.07 -22.40
C ARG A 391 7.01 10.24 -21.44
N LEU A 392 5.77 10.73 -21.30
CA LEU A 392 5.44 11.69 -20.25
C LEU A 392 5.45 11.04 -18.85
N TYR A 393 4.99 9.80 -18.71
CA TYR A 393 5.09 9.09 -17.42
C TYR A 393 6.54 8.91 -16.98
N TYR A 394 7.41 8.38 -17.85
CA TYR A 394 8.83 8.24 -17.53
C TYR A 394 9.53 9.59 -17.36
N GLY A 395 9.28 10.53 -18.26
CA GLY A 395 9.96 11.83 -18.23
C GLY A 395 9.55 12.73 -17.06
N VAL A 396 8.26 12.72 -16.68
CA VAL A 396 7.71 13.64 -15.68
C VAL A 396 7.54 12.99 -14.31
N LEU A 397 7.10 11.73 -14.25
CA LEU A 397 6.79 11.02 -13.01
C LEU A 397 7.87 10.01 -12.61
N ASP A 398 8.90 9.82 -13.45
CA ASP A 398 10.02 8.87 -13.23
C ASP A 398 9.54 7.43 -12.95
N ARG A 399 8.47 7.02 -13.62
CA ARG A 399 7.96 5.65 -13.53
C ARG A 399 7.20 5.22 -14.77
N ALA A 400 6.98 3.91 -14.89
CA ALA A 400 6.05 3.37 -15.87
C ALA A 400 4.60 3.79 -15.55
N PRO A 401 3.75 4.03 -16.56
CA PRO A 401 2.31 4.15 -16.34
C PRO A 401 1.74 2.85 -15.80
N ASP A 402 0.58 2.93 -15.12
CA ASP A 402 -0.30 1.77 -14.97
C ASP A 402 -1.25 1.65 -16.17
N ALA A 403 -1.90 0.51 -16.31
CA ALA A 403 -2.78 0.19 -17.44
C ALA A 403 -3.97 1.14 -17.57
N THR A 404 -4.59 1.46 -16.43
CA THR A 404 -5.79 2.28 -16.39
C THR A 404 -5.43 3.72 -16.73
N GLY A 405 -4.35 4.22 -16.12
CA GLY A 405 -3.78 5.53 -16.42
C GLY A 405 -3.40 5.65 -17.89
N LEU A 406 -2.63 4.70 -18.44
CA LEU A 406 -2.24 4.74 -19.84
C LEU A 406 -3.44 4.72 -20.78
N GLN A 407 -4.38 3.80 -20.58
CA GLN A 407 -5.57 3.70 -21.42
C GLN A 407 -6.41 4.97 -21.36
N THR A 408 -6.56 5.56 -20.17
CA THR A 408 -7.33 6.79 -19.98
C THR A 408 -6.72 7.95 -20.77
N TRP A 409 -5.41 8.15 -20.63
CA TRP A 409 -4.72 9.26 -21.31
C TRP A 409 -4.56 9.03 -22.81
N THR A 410 -4.30 7.80 -23.24
CA THR A 410 -4.25 7.44 -24.67
C THR A 410 -5.59 7.74 -25.34
N ASN A 411 -6.69 7.26 -24.75
CA ASN A 411 -8.04 7.58 -25.24
C ASN A 411 -8.31 9.08 -25.24
N ALA A 412 -7.87 9.81 -24.21
CA ALA A 412 -8.06 11.27 -24.16
C ALA A 412 -7.33 11.97 -25.32
N VAL A 413 -6.11 11.54 -25.65
CA VAL A 413 -5.32 12.09 -26.76
C VAL A 413 -5.94 11.73 -28.10
N ASP A 414 -6.38 10.49 -28.31
CA ASP A 414 -7.09 10.07 -29.52
C ASP A 414 -8.38 10.87 -29.76
N HIS A 415 -9.02 11.36 -28.69
CA HIS A 415 -10.21 12.23 -28.76
C HIS A 415 -9.89 13.74 -28.78
N GLY A 416 -8.62 14.11 -29.01
CA GLY A 416 -8.19 15.49 -29.27
C GLY A 416 -7.60 16.24 -28.06
N THR A 417 -7.35 15.57 -26.95
CA THR A 417 -6.57 16.16 -25.84
C THR A 417 -5.12 16.31 -26.28
N SER A 418 -4.50 17.46 -26.05
CA SER A 418 -3.09 17.65 -26.42
C SER A 418 -2.16 17.05 -25.36
N LEU A 419 -0.96 16.62 -25.78
CA LEU A 419 0.07 16.15 -24.85
C LEU A 419 0.47 17.23 -23.83
N GLN A 420 0.40 18.52 -24.17
CA GLN A 420 0.63 19.60 -23.21
C GLN A 420 -0.44 19.63 -22.11
N ALA A 421 -1.68 19.28 -22.42
CA ALA A 421 -2.74 19.17 -21.42
C ALA A 421 -2.51 17.95 -20.51
N VAL A 422 -2.05 16.82 -21.06
CA VAL A 422 -1.66 15.64 -20.28
C VAL A 422 -0.49 15.96 -19.35
N ALA A 423 0.60 16.54 -19.88
CA ALA A 423 1.76 16.96 -19.09
C ALA A 423 1.37 17.96 -17.99
N ARG A 424 0.47 18.91 -18.28
CA ARG A 424 -0.06 19.84 -17.26
C ARG A 424 -0.81 19.09 -16.16
N ALA A 425 -1.59 18.06 -16.49
CA ALA A 425 -2.28 17.26 -15.50
C ALA A 425 -1.31 16.46 -14.61
N PHE A 426 -0.21 15.94 -15.18
CA PHE A 426 0.81 15.23 -14.40
C PHE A 426 1.54 16.18 -13.47
N LEU A 427 1.96 17.35 -13.97
CA LEU A 427 2.64 18.37 -13.16
C LEU A 427 1.77 18.92 -12.03
N ALA A 428 0.45 18.80 -12.13
CA ALA A 428 -0.52 19.24 -11.13
C ALA A 428 -1.05 18.08 -10.26
N SER A 429 -0.51 16.87 -10.41
CA SER A 429 -0.96 15.71 -9.64
C SER A 429 -0.30 15.69 -8.26
N ASP A 430 -1.05 15.18 -7.27
CA ASP A 430 -0.52 14.91 -5.92
C ASP A 430 0.72 14.02 -5.98
N GLU A 431 0.79 13.13 -6.97
CA GLU A 431 1.91 12.23 -7.20
C GLU A 431 3.18 12.98 -7.59
N TYR A 432 3.11 13.90 -8.55
CA TYR A 432 4.24 14.71 -8.95
C TYR A 432 4.71 15.62 -7.82
N GLU A 433 3.78 16.21 -7.06
CA GLU A 433 4.11 17.03 -5.89
C GLU A 433 4.80 16.22 -4.79
N ALA A 434 4.33 15.00 -4.51
CA ALA A 434 4.96 14.09 -3.56
C ALA A 434 6.37 13.66 -4.03
N HIS A 435 6.54 13.38 -5.33
CA HIS A 435 7.84 12.99 -5.89
C HIS A 435 8.86 14.14 -5.88
N THR A 436 8.43 15.38 -6.10
CA THR A 436 9.33 16.52 -6.27
C THR A 436 9.54 17.37 -5.01
N THR A 437 8.63 17.31 -4.03
CA THR A 437 8.70 18.14 -2.80
C THR A 437 8.49 17.35 -1.51
N GLY A 438 8.13 16.07 -1.59
CA GLY A 438 7.81 15.24 -0.42
C GLY A 438 6.46 15.53 0.26
N LEU A 439 5.80 16.67 -0.03
CA LEU A 439 4.48 17.05 0.50
C LEU A 439 3.61 17.75 -0.54
N THR A 440 2.36 17.31 -0.73
CA THR A 440 1.36 18.03 -1.55
C THR A 440 1.03 19.40 -0.96
N ASP A 441 0.40 20.30 -1.73
CA ASP A 441 -0.02 21.62 -1.23
C ASP A 441 -0.93 21.54 0.00
N ALA A 442 -1.87 20.59 0.02
CA ALA A 442 -2.72 20.35 1.19
C ALA A 442 -1.93 19.81 2.38
N GLN A 443 -1.00 18.88 2.15
CA GLN A 443 -0.14 18.34 3.22
C GLN A 443 0.84 19.39 3.76
N PHE A 444 1.35 20.27 2.89
CA PHE A 444 2.17 21.41 3.29
C PHE A 444 1.37 22.39 4.16
N VAL A 445 0.17 22.78 3.74
CA VAL A 445 -0.71 23.66 4.53
C VAL A 445 -1.09 23.02 5.87
N ASP A 446 -1.47 21.74 5.86
CA ASP A 446 -1.77 21.00 7.09
C ASP A 446 -0.56 20.93 8.03
N SER A 447 0.64 20.74 7.47
CA SER A 447 1.89 20.77 8.24
C SER A 447 2.14 22.13 8.90
N LEU A 448 1.75 23.26 8.26
CA LEU A 448 1.86 24.58 8.87
C LEU A 448 0.87 24.76 10.02
N TYR A 449 -0.36 24.27 9.89
CA TYR A 449 -1.32 24.28 11.01
C TYR A 449 -0.76 23.53 12.22
N HIS A 450 -0.20 22.34 11.99
CA HIS A 450 0.36 21.51 13.05
C HIS A 450 1.67 22.05 13.63
N GLN A 451 2.61 22.50 12.80
CA GLN A 451 3.96 22.87 13.23
C GLN A 451 4.07 24.34 13.65
N VAL A 452 3.33 25.25 13.00
CA VAL A 452 3.37 26.69 13.28
C VAL A 452 2.30 27.07 14.31
N LEU A 453 1.07 26.56 14.16
CA LEU A 453 -0.06 26.96 15.01
C LEU A 453 -0.41 25.94 16.10
N ALA A 454 0.27 24.78 16.14
CA ALA A 454 0.06 23.71 17.12
C ALA A 454 -1.40 23.22 17.19
N ARG A 455 -2.10 23.21 16.06
CA ARG A 455 -3.48 22.70 15.96
C ARG A 455 -3.75 22.07 14.60
N THR A 456 -4.82 21.29 14.51
CA THR A 456 -5.33 20.82 13.22
C THR A 456 -6.04 21.97 12.49
N GLY A 457 -5.81 22.09 11.19
CA GLY A 457 -6.58 22.99 10.33
C GLY A 457 -8.00 22.48 10.14
N ASP A 458 -9.00 23.36 10.12
CA ASP A 458 -10.33 22.96 9.67
C ASP A 458 -10.36 22.82 8.14
N ASP A 459 -11.26 21.99 7.63
CA ASP A 459 -11.37 21.69 6.19
C ASP A 459 -11.47 22.95 5.33
N GLY A 460 -12.20 23.97 5.80
CA GLY A 460 -12.38 25.24 5.09
C GLY A 460 -11.09 26.07 5.06
N GLY A 461 -10.36 26.13 6.17
CA GLY A 461 -9.07 26.81 6.29
C GLY A 461 -7.99 26.19 5.43
N VAL A 462 -7.85 24.85 5.47
CA VAL A 462 -6.90 24.13 4.62
C VAL A 462 -7.20 24.38 3.14
N GLN A 463 -8.47 24.25 2.73
CA GLN A 463 -8.87 24.44 1.34
C GLN A 463 -8.66 25.87 0.83
N ALA A 464 -8.88 26.88 1.68
CA ALA A 464 -8.66 28.28 1.31
C ALA A 464 -7.17 28.56 1.02
N TRP A 465 -6.27 28.08 1.87
CA TRP A 465 -4.83 28.28 1.68
C TRP A 465 -4.27 27.44 0.53
N SER A 466 -4.71 26.20 0.35
CA SER A 466 -4.35 25.41 -0.83
C SER A 466 -4.80 26.09 -2.13
N SER A 467 -5.94 26.78 -2.12
CA SER A 467 -6.42 27.55 -3.28
C SER A 467 -5.52 28.76 -3.61
N VAL A 468 -4.83 29.34 -2.63
CA VAL A 468 -3.85 30.43 -2.85
C VAL A 468 -2.62 29.90 -3.57
N LEU A 469 -2.14 28.72 -3.19
CA LEU A 469 -1.01 28.05 -3.85
C LEU A 469 -1.38 27.65 -5.29
N ALA A 470 -2.57 27.06 -5.48
CA ALA A 470 -3.11 26.72 -6.80
C ALA A 470 -3.26 27.93 -7.75
N GLN A 471 -3.42 29.14 -7.20
CA GLN A 471 -3.50 30.39 -7.97
C GLN A 471 -2.13 31.05 -8.23
N GLY A 472 -1.03 30.35 -7.93
CA GLY A 472 0.34 30.84 -8.14
C GLY A 472 0.95 31.58 -6.96
N GLY A 473 0.34 31.51 -5.78
CA GLY A 473 0.97 31.96 -4.54
C GLY A 473 2.18 31.09 -4.16
N SER A 474 3.22 31.67 -3.56
CA SER A 474 4.40 30.90 -3.16
C SER A 474 4.23 30.27 -1.78
N ARG A 475 4.80 29.07 -1.58
CA ARG A 475 4.82 28.39 -0.27
C ARG A 475 5.53 29.21 0.81
N ALA A 476 6.54 29.99 0.44
CA ALA A 476 7.18 30.95 1.35
C ALA A 476 6.23 32.09 1.77
N ALA A 477 5.41 32.62 0.85
CA ALA A 477 4.43 33.64 1.18
C ALA A 477 3.31 33.10 2.10
N VAL A 478 2.87 31.86 1.87
CA VAL A 478 1.89 31.20 2.75
C VAL A 478 2.50 30.94 4.14
N ALA A 479 3.72 30.41 4.23
CA ALA A 479 4.39 30.22 5.52
C ALA A 479 4.59 31.55 6.28
N ASN A 480 4.94 32.64 5.58
CA ASN A 480 5.02 33.97 6.17
C ASN A 480 3.67 34.43 6.72
N ALA A 481 2.56 34.17 6.01
CA ALA A 481 1.23 34.52 6.50
C ALA A 481 0.87 33.78 7.80
N PHE A 482 1.33 32.53 7.97
CA PHE A 482 1.15 31.76 9.21
C PHE A 482 2.03 32.30 10.34
N THR A 483 3.31 32.58 10.10
CA THR A 483 4.22 33.14 11.12
C THR A 483 3.88 34.59 11.48
N ASP A 484 3.26 35.34 10.58
CA ASP A 484 2.83 36.73 10.82
C ASP A 484 1.42 36.79 11.44
N SER A 485 0.73 35.65 11.54
CA SER A 485 -0.61 35.59 12.09
C SER A 485 -0.65 36.03 13.55
N PHE A 486 -1.75 36.66 13.96
CA PHE A 486 -1.98 37.02 15.35
C PHE A 486 -1.89 35.80 16.28
N GLU A 487 -2.31 34.64 15.80
CA GLU A 487 -2.26 33.36 16.51
C GLU A 487 -0.81 32.96 16.84
N PHE A 488 0.07 32.91 15.84
CA PHE A 488 1.48 32.60 16.03
C PHE A 488 2.19 33.64 16.92
N GLN A 489 1.98 34.92 16.63
CA GLN A 489 2.61 36.02 17.37
C GLN A 489 2.19 36.02 18.85
N SER A 490 0.91 35.74 19.14
CA SER A 490 0.41 35.69 20.52
C SER A 490 0.93 34.47 21.29
N ALA A 491 1.05 33.31 20.63
CA ALA A 491 1.59 32.10 21.25
C ALA A 491 3.04 32.29 21.74
N HIS A 492 3.82 33.12 21.03
CA HIS A 492 5.24 33.32 21.32
C HIS A 492 5.58 34.68 21.96
N ALA A 493 4.58 35.50 22.30
CA ALA A 493 4.79 36.84 22.85
C ALA A 493 5.57 36.85 24.19
N GLY A 494 5.45 35.78 24.99
CA GLY A 494 6.12 35.63 26.28
C GLY A 494 7.41 34.82 26.27
N ALA A 495 7.78 34.20 25.14
CA ALA A 495 9.01 33.42 25.02
C ALA A 495 10.24 34.34 25.06
N ASP A 496 11.34 33.90 25.66
CA ASP A 496 12.63 34.59 25.48
C ASP A 496 13.14 34.40 24.04
N ASN A 497 14.17 35.15 23.64
CA ASN A 497 14.65 35.12 22.26
C ASN A 497 15.30 33.78 21.88
N ALA A 498 15.90 33.04 22.82
CA ALA A 498 16.50 31.75 22.53
C ALA A 498 15.43 30.66 22.33
N THR A 499 14.43 30.63 23.20
CA THR A 499 13.25 29.76 23.06
C THR A 499 12.49 30.07 21.78
N TYR A 500 12.25 31.36 21.48
CA TYR A 500 11.59 31.76 20.24
C TYR A 500 12.34 31.26 18.99
N VAL A 501 13.66 31.43 18.94
CA VAL A 501 14.47 30.96 17.81
C VAL A 501 14.37 29.44 17.65
N GLN A 502 14.47 28.69 18.75
CA GLN A 502 14.35 27.24 18.76
C GLN A 502 12.98 26.78 18.24
N ASP A 503 11.90 27.38 18.74
CA ASP A 503 10.53 27.06 18.33
C ASP A 503 10.31 27.40 16.85
N LEU A 504 10.88 28.51 16.38
CA LEU A 504 10.79 28.92 14.98
C LEU A 504 11.55 27.97 14.04
N TYR A 505 12.72 27.45 14.43
CA TYR A 505 13.41 26.38 13.69
C TYR A 505 12.54 25.13 13.58
N GLN A 506 11.92 24.71 14.68
CA GLN A 506 11.06 23.54 14.71
C GLN A 506 9.79 23.75 13.87
N ALA A 507 9.20 24.94 13.92
CA ALA A 507 7.96 25.29 13.23
C ALA A 507 8.15 25.48 11.71
N VAL A 508 9.25 26.11 11.28
CA VAL A 508 9.48 26.49 9.88
C VAL A 508 10.31 25.46 9.12
N LEU A 509 11.28 24.82 9.79
CA LEU A 509 12.22 23.88 9.16
C LEU A 509 12.02 22.44 9.66
N GLY A 510 11.12 22.20 10.62
CA GLY A 510 10.82 20.86 11.15
C GLY A 510 11.98 20.19 11.89
N ARG A 511 12.92 20.98 12.43
CA ARG A 511 14.07 20.48 13.19
C ARG A 511 14.49 21.44 14.28
N THR A 512 15.30 20.98 15.22
CA THR A 512 15.96 21.84 16.20
C THR A 512 17.07 22.67 15.56
N GLY A 513 17.25 23.91 16.01
CA GLY A 513 18.43 24.72 15.67
C GLY A 513 19.68 24.09 16.28
N ASP A 514 20.84 24.29 15.65
CA ASP A 514 22.11 23.99 16.29
C ASP A 514 22.49 25.10 17.28
N ASP A 515 23.33 24.78 18.27
CA ASP A 515 23.71 25.72 19.34
C ASP A 515 24.30 27.04 18.81
N ALA A 516 25.06 26.99 17.71
CA ALA A 516 25.66 28.18 17.12
C ALA A 516 24.62 29.05 16.42
N GLY A 517 23.71 28.44 15.66
CA GLY A 517 22.58 29.11 15.03
C GLY A 517 21.65 29.78 16.05
N ILE A 518 21.27 29.07 17.11
CA ILE A 518 20.41 29.61 18.17
C ILE A 518 21.07 30.82 18.84
N GLN A 519 22.35 30.73 19.19
CA GLN A 519 23.09 31.83 19.81
C GLN A 519 23.23 33.05 18.90
N ALA A 520 23.51 32.85 17.62
CA ALA A 520 23.67 33.93 16.66
C ALA A 520 22.35 34.71 16.48
N TRP A 521 21.24 34.00 16.25
CA TRP A 521 19.94 34.65 16.03
C TRP A 521 19.35 35.27 17.29
N SER A 522 19.46 34.61 18.45
CA SER A 522 19.01 35.19 19.71
C SER A 522 19.77 36.48 20.06
N SER A 523 21.10 36.51 19.85
CA SER A 523 21.90 37.72 20.01
C SER A 523 21.48 38.84 19.06
N ALA A 524 21.14 38.51 17.81
CA ALA A 524 20.66 39.48 16.83
C ALA A 524 19.32 40.12 17.26
N LEU A 525 18.41 39.32 17.84
CA LEU A 525 17.14 39.78 18.42
C LEU A 525 17.35 40.61 19.71
N ASP A 526 18.24 40.17 20.61
CA ASP A 526 18.56 40.87 21.86
C ASP A 526 19.15 42.26 21.62
N THR A 527 20.00 42.38 20.60
CA THR A 527 20.61 43.65 20.18
C THR A 527 19.71 44.50 19.30
N GLN A 528 18.50 44.02 18.99
CA GLN A 528 17.52 44.69 18.11
C GLN A 528 18.07 44.98 16.70
N SER A 529 19.07 44.20 16.26
CA SER A 529 19.59 44.28 14.89
C SER A 529 18.64 43.62 13.88
N LEU A 530 17.72 42.79 14.37
CA LEU A 530 16.68 42.11 13.61
C LEU A 530 15.41 42.01 14.48
N THR A 531 14.22 42.01 13.88
CA THR A 531 12.97 41.72 14.61
C THR A 531 12.62 40.23 14.53
N ARG A 532 11.70 39.76 15.39
CA ARG A 532 11.22 38.36 15.34
C ARG A 532 10.55 38.02 14.01
N THR A 533 9.76 38.95 13.47
CA THR A 533 9.15 38.83 12.14
C THR A 533 10.21 38.74 11.05
N ASP A 534 11.23 39.61 11.09
CA ASP A 534 12.33 39.55 10.13
C ASP A 534 13.05 38.20 10.18
N LEU A 535 13.23 37.61 11.37
CA LEU A 535 13.87 36.30 11.50
C LEU A 535 13.02 35.18 10.89
N ALA A 536 11.70 35.21 11.13
CA ALA A 536 10.78 34.26 10.52
C ALA A 536 10.88 34.31 8.99
N HIS A 537 10.92 35.52 8.41
CA HIS A 537 11.05 35.71 6.96
C HIS A 537 12.43 35.29 6.45
N VAL A 538 13.49 35.48 7.23
CA VAL A 538 14.84 34.98 6.90
C VAL A 538 14.86 33.45 6.82
N LEU A 539 14.20 32.76 7.74
CA LEU A 539 14.15 31.29 7.75
C LEU A 539 13.28 30.73 6.62
N THR A 540 12.12 31.33 6.32
CA THR A 540 11.28 30.91 5.18
C THR A 540 11.92 31.23 3.82
N ALA A 541 12.84 32.21 3.77
CA ALA A 541 13.64 32.50 2.59
C ALA A 541 14.94 31.67 2.50
N SER A 542 15.26 30.86 3.51
CA SER A 542 16.51 30.10 3.55
C SER A 542 16.57 29.00 2.48
N THR A 543 17.77 28.68 1.99
CA THR A 543 17.99 27.58 1.04
C THR A 543 17.40 26.26 1.56
N GLU A 544 17.51 26.01 2.86
CA GLU A 544 16.95 24.82 3.49
C GLU A 544 15.42 24.76 3.40
N PHE A 545 14.73 25.86 3.69
CA PHE A 545 13.29 25.94 3.52
C PHE A 545 12.90 25.71 2.06
N GLN A 546 13.64 26.33 1.13
CA GLN A 546 13.39 26.18 -0.30
C GLN A 546 13.57 24.72 -0.74
N THR A 547 14.65 24.05 -0.34
CA THR A 547 14.89 22.64 -0.65
C THR A 547 13.84 21.70 -0.04
N LYS A 548 13.37 22.00 1.17
CA LYS A 548 12.44 21.13 1.89
C LYS A 548 10.99 21.32 1.48
N TYR A 549 10.59 22.54 1.12
CA TYR A 549 9.18 22.89 0.97
C TYR A 549 8.83 23.58 -0.34
N VAL A 550 9.78 24.10 -1.13
CA VAL A 550 9.49 24.82 -2.38
C VAL A 550 9.86 23.94 -3.57
N GLN A 551 8.95 23.87 -4.55
CA GLN A 551 9.11 23.19 -5.85
C GLN A 551 10.55 23.35 -6.41
N PRO A 552 11.12 22.33 -7.06
CA PRO A 552 12.44 22.43 -7.66
C PRO A 552 12.55 23.69 -8.53
N THR A 553 13.69 24.39 -8.38
CA THR A 553 14.07 25.52 -9.26
C THR A 553 13.86 25.12 -10.73
N ASP A 554 13.68 26.08 -11.63
CA ASP A 554 13.54 25.76 -13.07
C ASP A 554 14.71 24.92 -13.60
N ALA A 555 15.91 25.12 -13.05
CA ALA A 555 17.07 24.28 -13.35
C ALA A 555 16.90 22.84 -12.83
N ALA A 556 16.47 22.65 -11.58
CA ALA A 556 16.22 21.33 -11.01
C ALA A 556 15.05 20.61 -11.69
N PHE A 557 14.02 21.34 -12.10
CA PHE A 557 12.91 20.82 -12.90
C PHE A 557 13.37 20.32 -14.28
N VAL A 558 14.19 21.11 -14.98
CA VAL A 558 14.75 20.69 -16.27
C VAL A 558 15.66 19.48 -16.09
N ASP A 559 16.51 19.47 -15.06
CA ASP A 559 17.42 18.34 -14.81
C ASP A 559 16.67 17.04 -14.47
N SER A 560 15.57 17.11 -13.72
CA SER A 560 14.73 15.92 -13.46
C SER A 560 14.09 15.38 -14.75
N LEU A 561 13.64 16.25 -15.66
CA LEU A 561 13.13 15.80 -16.96
C LEU A 561 14.22 15.16 -17.81
N TYR A 562 15.45 15.68 -17.76
CA TYR A 562 16.59 15.09 -18.46
C TYR A 562 16.91 13.69 -17.92
N LEU A 563 16.91 13.52 -16.60
CA LEU A 563 17.12 12.21 -15.99
C LEU A 563 16.03 11.21 -16.37
N GLY A 564 14.75 11.58 -16.21
CA GLY A 564 13.63 10.67 -16.50
C GLY A 564 13.46 10.39 -18.00
N ALA A 565 13.61 11.40 -18.85
CA ALA A 565 13.33 11.26 -20.28
C ALA A 565 14.54 10.82 -21.11
N LEU A 566 15.76 11.20 -20.72
CA LEU A 566 16.99 10.99 -21.51
C LEU A 566 17.99 10.08 -20.79
N GLY A 567 17.77 9.75 -19.52
CA GLY A 567 18.66 8.89 -18.73
C GLY A 567 19.99 9.56 -18.36
N ARG A 568 20.06 10.89 -18.39
CA ARG A 568 21.28 11.66 -18.08
C ARG A 568 20.95 13.04 -17.54
N HIS A 569 21.89 13.70 -16.87
CA HIS A 569 21.75 15.10 -16.47
C HIS A 569 21.77 16.06 -17.67
N ALA A 570 21.18 17.24 -17.47
CA ALA A 570 21.28 18.34 -18.42
C ALA A 570 22.73 18.86 -18.47
N ASP A 571 23.26 19.02 -19.69
CA ASP A 571 24.49 19.79 -19.89
C ASP A 571 24.21 21.29 -19.74
N ASP A 572 25.28 22.09 -19.54
CA ASP A 572 25.18 23.52 -19.26
C ASP A 572 24.36 24.27 -20.34
N ALA A 573 24.50 23.89 -21.61
CA ALA A 573 23.82 24.56 -22.72
C ALA A 573 22.33 24.18 -22.78
N GLY A 574 22.01 22.90 -22.59
CA GLY A 574 20.63 22.41 -22.52
C GLY A 574 19.89 23.01 -21.33
N LEU A 575 20.51 23.00 -20.15
CA LEU A 575 19.96 23.59 -18.94
C LEU A 575 19.68 25.08 -19.11
N GLN A 576 20.66 25.83 -19.65
CA GLN A 576 20.48 27.25 -19.92
C GLN A 576 19.38 27.51 -20.95
N GLY A 577 19.35 26.75 -22.06
CA GLY A 577 18.33 26.93 -23.11
C GLY A 577 16.89 26.75 -22.60
N TRP A 578 16.65 25.73 -21.77
CA TRP A 578 15.31 25.47 -21.23
C TRP A 578 14.92 26.43 -20.11
N THR A 579 15.86 26.80 -19.24
CA THR A 579 15.61 27.83 -18.22
C THR A 579 15.34 29.20 -18.88
N ASP A 580 16.06 29.55 -19.94
CA ASP A 580 15.77 30.73 -20.75
C ASP A 580 14.37 30.63 -21.39
N ALA A 581 13.97 29.48 -21.93
CA ALA A 581 12.61 29.30 -22.47
C ALA A 581 11.51 29.55 -21.42
N LEU A 582 11.70 29.03 -20.20
CA LEU A 582 10.77 29.25 -19.07
C LEU A 582 10.70 30.73 -18.68
N THR A 583 11.84 31.43 -18.60
CA THR A 583 11.87 32.88 -18.31
C THR A 583 11.19 33.72 -19.39
N HIS A 584 11.17 33.26 -20.64
CA HIS A 584 10.50 33.92 -21.76
C HIS A 584 9.04 33.49 -21.97
N GLY A 585 8.45 32.77 -21.01
CA GLY A 585 7.02 32.47 -20.95
C GLY A 585 6.61 31.11 -21.49
N ALA A 586 7.56 30.22 -21.80
CA ALA A 586 7.22 28.81 -22.00
C ALA A 586 6.69 28.22 -20.67
N SER A 587 5.64 27.41 -20.75
CA SER A 587 5.13 26.69 -19.60
C SER A 587 5.96 25.44 -19.32
N ARG A 588 5.99 25.01 -18.05
CA ARG A 588 6.62 23.73 -17.66
C ARG A 588 6.04 22.53 -18.41
N ALA A 589 4.75 22.56 -18.76
CA ALA A 589 4.11 21.52 -19.57
C ALA A 589 4.64 21.49 -21.01
N GLU A 590 4.91 22.65 -21.62
CA GLU A 590 5.53 22.71 -22.96
C GLU A 590 6.97 22.21 -22.93
N VAL A 591 7.73 22.55 -21.88
CA VAL A 591 9.10 22.04 -21.69
C VAL A 591 9.11 20.52 -21.46
N ALA A 592 8.22 20.00 -20.61
CA ALA A 592 8.07 18.57 -20.36
C ALA A 592 7.78 17.80 -21.65
N VAL A 593 6.78 18.23 -22.43
CA VAL A 593 6.49 17.61 -23.73
C VAL A 593 7.69 17.72 -24.67
N SER A 594 8.34 18.87 -24.74
CA SER A 594 9.45 19.07 -25.69
C SER A 594 10.67 18.19 -25.40
N ILE A 595 10.97 17.96 -24.11
CA ILE A 595 12.07 17.08 -23.69
C ILE A 595 11.65 15.61 -23.85
N SER A 596 10.48 15.22 -23.32
CA SER A 596 9.96 13.84 -23.39
C SER A 596 9.68 13.35 -24.81
N GLU A 597 9.35 14.24 -25.74
CA GLU A 597 9.13 13.91 -27.16
C GLU A 597 10.32 14.24 -28.07
N SER A 598 11.47 14.58 -27.49
CA SER A 598 12.69 14.77 -28.28
C SER A 598 13.12 13.48 -28.95
N ALA A 599 13.85 13.58 -30.06
CA ALA A 599 14.40 12.40 -30.75
C ALA A 599 15.31 11.56 -29.84
N GLU A 600 15.99 12.22 -28.88
CA GLU A 600 16.82 11.54 -27.89
C GLU A 600 15.97 10.78 -26.85
N ALA A 601 14.88 11.38 -26.36
CA ALA A 601 13.94 10.71 -25.47
C ALA A 601 13.24 9.53 -26.14
N GLN A 602 12.85 9.68 -27.40
CA GLN A 602 12.28 8.57 -28.18
C GLN A 602 13.28 7.41 -28.28
N ALA A 603 14.55 7.70 -28.59
CA ALA A 603 15.58 6.66 -28.68
C ALA A 603 15.90 6.01 -27.32
N HIS A 604 15.90 6.78 -26.23
CA HIS A 604 16.13 6.27 -24.89
C HIS A 604 14.96 5.41 -24.41
N LEU A 605 13.74 5.96 -24.48
CA LEU A 605 12.56 5.41 -23.85
C LEU A 605 11.86 4.34 -24.66
N VAL A 606 12.06 4.23 -25.98
CA VAL A 606 11.43 3.14 -26.77
C VAL A 606 11.81 1.76 -26.21
N ASN A 607 13.09 1.57 -25.85
CA ASN A 607 13.55 0.32 -25.24
C ASN A 607 13.04 0.15 -23.80
N VAL A 608 12.90 1.26 -23.05
CA VAL A 608 12.39 1.24 -21.67
C VAL A 608 10.90 0.92 -21.65
N ILE A 609 10.13 1.43 -22.61
CA ILE A 609 8.71 1.13 -22.79
C ILE A 609 8.53 -0.35 -23.15
N GLU A 610 9.35 -0.88 -24.06
CA GLU A 610 9.33 -2.30 -24.43
C GLU A 610 9.69 -3.22 -23.26
N GLN A 611 10.69 -2.86 -22.45
CA GLN A 611 11.16 -3.67 -21.33
C GLN A 611 10.32 -3.52 -20.06
N GLY A 612 9.85 -2.31 -19.76
CA GLY A 612 9.19 -1.92 -18.51
C GLY A 612 7.81 -2.55 -18.31
N TRP A 613 7.23 -3.14 -19.35
CA TRP A 613 5.93 -3.81 -19.32
C TRP A 613 6.01 -5.33 -19.47
N HIS A 614 7.20 -5.93 -19.29
CA HIS A 614 7.43 -7.37 -19.36
C HIS A 614 6.73 -8.01 -20.57
N LEU A 615 7.06 -7.51 -21.77
CA LEU A 615 6.77 -8.18 -23.03
C LEU A 615 7.72 -9.37 -23.25
N VAL A 616 7.83 -10.27 -22.26
CA VAL A 616 8.61 -11.53 -22.36
C VAL A 616 7.68 -12.71 -22.59
#